data_AF-A0A3Q1M8K6-F1
#
_entry.id   AF-A0A3Q1M8K6-F1
#
_cell.length_a   1.000
_cell.length_b   1.000
_cell.length_c   1.000
_cell.angle_alpha   90.00
_cell.angle_beta   90.00
_cell.angle_gamma   90.00
#
_symmetry.space_group_name_H-M   'P 1'
#
loop_
_entity.id
_entity.type
_entity.pdbx_description
1 polymer ?
#
loop_
_entity_poly.entity_id
_entity_poly.type
_entity_poly.pdbx_seq_one_letter_code
_entity_poly.pdbx_strand_id
1 'polypeptide(L)'
;MLKNDCFPEFYQLNYLQYLSLSRCYDIIPKTLHELGEIPTLKTLQVFGIMPEGTLQLLKEALPHVQINCSHFTTIAGPTIGNKKNQETWGIKC
;
A
#
# COMPACT_ATOMS: atom_id res chain seq x y z
N MET A 1 -11.30 -11.37 -6.65
CA MET A 1 -10.07 -10.94 -5.95
C MET A 1 -9.27 -10.07 -6.91
N LEU A 2 -8.53 -9.08 -6.40
CA LEU A 2 -7.70 -8.18 -7.22
C LEU A 2 -6.56 -8.99 -7.86
N LYS A 3 -6.36 -8.81 -9.17
CA LYS A 3 -5.26 -9.37 -9.96
C LYS A 3 -4.39 -8.23 -10.48
N ASN A 4 -3.34 -8.53 -11.22
CA ASN A 4 -2.46 -7.53 -11.83
C ASN A 4 -3.13 -6.76 -12.99
N ASP A 5 -4.33 -7.16 -13.43
CA ASP A 5 -5.12 -6.47 -14.44
C ASP A 5 -5.64 -5.09 -13.99
N CYS A 6 -5.62 -4.80 -12.68
CA CYS A 6 -6.08 -3.53 -12.11
C CYS A 6 -4.99 -2.44 -11.98
N PHE A 7 -3.77 -2.71 -12.43
CA PHE A 7 -2.68 -1.73 -12.37
C PHE A 7 -2.91 -0.50 -13.27
N PRO A 8 -3.50 -0.63 -14.48
CA PRO A 8 -3.85 0.50 -15.33
C PRO A 8 -4.65 1.60 -14.63
N GLU A 9 -5.55 1.22 -13.72
CA GLU A 9 -6.40 2.12 -12.95
C GLU A 9 -5.59 2.96 -11.96
N PHE A 10 -4.51 2.42 -11.39
CA PHE A 10 -3.65 3.16 -10.47
C PHE A 10 -2.84 4.25 -11.16
N TYR A 11 -2.47 4.06 -12.43
CA TYR A 11 -1.77 5.11 -13.20
C TYR A 11 -2.64 6.34 -13.46
N GLN A 12 -3.97 6.19 -13.40
CA GLN A 12 -4.90 7.32 -13.55
C GLN A 12 -4.98 8.18 -12.28
N LEU A 13 -4.46 7.70 -11.15
CA LEU A 13 -4.49 8.40 -9.87
C LEU A 13 -3.28 9.32 -9.74
N ASN A 14 -3.37 10.51 -10.32
CA ASN A 14 -2.30 11.52 -10.39
C ASN A 14 -1.69 11.96 -9.04
N TYR A 15 -2.32 11.62 -7.92
CA TYR A 15 -1.88 12.00 -6.58
C TYR A 15 -1.64 10.80 -5.65
N LEU A 16 -1.65 9.57 -6.19
CA LEU A 16 -1.47 8.36 -5.39
C LEU A 16 -0.05 8.31 -4.82
N GLN A 17 0.06 8.39 -3.49
CA GLN A 17 1.34 8.33 -2.78
C GLN A 17 1.49 7.08 -1.91
N TYR A 18 0.38 6.53 -1.41
CA TYR A 18 0.36 5.44 -0.45
C TYR A 18 -0.57 4.35 -0.95
N LEU A 19 -0.03 3.17 -1.29
CA LEU A 19 -0.79 2.04 -1.80
C LEU A 19 -0.60 0.80 -0.93
N SER A 20 -1.67 0.07 -0.65
CA SER A 20 -1.63 -1.21 0.06
C SER A 20 -2.39 -2.28 -0.72
N LEU A 21 -1.68 -3.35 -1.08
CA LEU A 21 -2.18 -4.54 -1.77
C LEU A 21 -1.94 -5.81 -0.94
N SER A 22 -1.75 -5.66 0.38
CA SER A 22 -1.39 -6.76 1.28
C SER A 22 -2.42 -7.90 1.23
N ARG A 23 -1.95 -9.14 1.06
CA ARG A 23 -2.75 -10.37 0.91
C ARG A 23 -3.62 -10.44 -0.35
N CYS A 24 -3.35 -9.63 -1.37
CA CYS A 24 -3.90 -9.84 -2.70
C CYS A 24 -3.16 -11.00 -3.40
N TYR A 25 -3.49 -12.24 -3.01
CA TYR A 25 -2.76 -13.44 -3.41
C TYR A 25 -2.80 -13.77 -4.92
N ASP A 26 -3.78 -13.22 -5.64
CA ASP A 26 -3.87 -13.42 -7.10
C ASP A 26 -2.99 -12.43 -7.88
N ILE A 27 -2.31 -11.49 -7.21
CA ILE A 27 -1.30 -10.63 -7.83
C ILE A 27 0.00 -11.41 -7.95
N ILE A 28 0.53 -11.50 -9.17
CA ILE A 28 1.81 -12.14 -9.45
C ILE A 28 2.92 -11.28 -8.85
N PRO A 29 3.76 -11.78 -7.92
CA PRO A 29 4.76 -10.96 -7.21
C PRO A 29 5.72 -10.18 -8.13
N LYS A 30 6.03 -10.74 -9.30
CA LYS A 30 6.94 -10.12 -10.29
C LYS A 30 6.36 -8.87 -10.94
N THR A 31 5.03 -8.77 -11.06
CA THR A 31 4.39 -7.61 -11.71
C THR A 31 4.42 -6.37 -10.81
N LEU A 32 4.64 -6.52 -9.50
CA LEU A 32 4.67 -5.40 -8.55
C LEU A 32 5.74 -4.34 -8.86
N HIS A 33 6.76 -4.68 -9.65
CA HIS A 33 7.73 -3.71 -10.16
C HIS A 33 7.07 -2.63 -11.05
N GLU A 34 6.02 -2.97 -11.79
CA GLU A 34 5.28 -2.05 -12.68
C GLU A 34 4.70 -0.86 -11.90
N LEU A 35 4.28 -1.07 -10.66
CA LEU A 35 3.78 0.01 -9.78
C LEU A 35 4.84 1.07 -9.47
N GLY A 36 6.11 0.77 -9.69
CA GLY A 36 7.21 1.74 -9.61
C GLY A 36 7.15 2.86 -10.65
N GLU A 37 6.41 2.66 -11.74
CA GLU A 37 6.19 3.66 -12.78
C GLU A 37 5.27 4.81 -12.32
N ILE A 38 4.54 4.62 -11.21
CA ILE A 38 3.70 5.67 -10.62
C ILE A 38 4.62 6.73 -9.97
N PRO A 39 4.75 7.94 -10.56
CA PRO A 39 5.79 8.90 -10.18
C PRO A 39 5.56 9.49 -8.78
N THR A 40 4.32 9.53 -8.33
CA THR A 40 3.96 10.06 -7.00
C THR A 40 4.04 9.00 -5.90
N LEU A 41 4.25 7.73 -6.23
CA LEU A 41 4.20 6.65 -5.25
C LEU A 41 5.38 6.74 -4.28
N LYS A 42 5.07 6.79 -2.99
CA LYS A 42 6.05 6.86 -1.89
C LYS A 42 6.10 5.60 -1.07
N THR A 43 4.96 4.93 -0.86
CA THR A 43 4.91 3.69 -0.08
C THR A 43 4.03 2.63 -0.73
N LEU A 44 4.48 1.37 -0.58
CA LEU A 44 3.79 0.19 -1.09
C LEU A 44 3.76 -0.90 -0.02
N GLN A 45 2.57 -1.33 0.40
CA GLN A 45 2.42 -2.43 1.37
C GLN A 45 1.90 -3.69 0.65
N VAL A 46 2.72 -4.75 0.58
CA VAL A 46 2.46 -6.02 -0.11
C VAL A 46 2.69 -7.22 0.82
N PHE A 47 2.31 -7.09 2.09
CA PHE A 47 2.49 -8.15 3.09
C PHE A 47 1.78 -9.45 2.67
N GLY A 48 2.48 -10.57 2.84
CA GLY A 48 1.94 -11.91 2.58
C GLY A 48 1.89 -12.34 1.12
N ILE A 49 2.36 -11.52 0.17
CA ILE A 49 2.35 -11.86 -1.27
C ILE A 49 3.67 -12.49 -1.73
N MET A 50 4.79 -12.14 -1.11
CA MET A 50 6.12 -12.61 -1.52
C MET A 50 7.03 -13.01 -0.35
N PRO A 51 7.92 -14.00 -0.54
CA PRO A 51 8.98 -14.33 0.40
C PRO A 51 9.98 -13.17 0.61
N GLU A 52 10.65 -13.16 1.77
CA GLU A 52 11.56 -12.10 2.21
C GLU A 52 12.74 -11.87 1.24
N GLY A 53 13.33 -12.92 0.68
CA GLY A 53 14.44 -12.79 -0.28
C GLY A 53 14.04 -12.02 -1.55
N THR A 54 12.88 -12.35 -2.12
CA THR A 54 12.31 -11.62 -3.28
C THR A 54 11.83 -10.22 -2.93
N LEU A 55 11.40 -10.00 -1.69
CA LEU A 55 11.01 -8.67 -1.21
C LEU A 55 12.20 -7.70 -1.21
N GLN A 56 13.39 -8.20 -0.86
CA GLN A 56 14.61 -7.40 -0.87
C GLN A 56 14.97 -6.95 -2.30
N LEU A 57 14.82 -7.83 -3.28
CA LEU A 57 15.01 -7.48 -4.70
C LEU A 57 14.04 -6.39 -5.18
N LEU A 58 12.77 -6.45 -4.73
CA LEU A 58 11.80 -5.40 -5.08
C LEU A 58 12.18 -4.04 -4.46
N LYS A 59 12.69 -4.04 -3.22
CA LYS A 59 13.21 -2.83 -2.56
C LYS A 59 14.40 -2.23 -3.30
N GLU A 60 15.30 -3.09 -3.78
CA GLU A 60 16.46 -2.65 -4.57
C GLU A 60 16.05 -2.12 -5.94
N ALA A 61 15.03 -2.71 -6.57
CA ALA A 61 14.52 -2.26 -7.86
C ALA A 61 13.74 -0.93 -7.77
N LEU A 62 13.06 -0.68 -6.64
CA LEU A 62 12.26 0.52 -6.40
C LEU A 62 12.79 1.33 -5.20
N PRO A 63 14.01 1.89 -5.27
CA PRO A 63 14.65 2.55 -4.13
C PRO A 63 13.93 3.83 -3.68
N HIS A 64 13.12 4.44 -4.55
CA HIS A 64 12.29 5.61 -4.22
C HIS A 64 11.01 5.26 -3.46
N VAL A 65 10.63 3.98 -3.38
CA VAL A 65 9.38 3.52 -2.75
C VAL A 65 9.69 2.76 -1.46
N GLN A 66 9.06 3.17 -0.36
CA GLN A 66 9.12 2.46 0.91
C GLN A 66 8.20 1.23 0.89
N ILE A 67 8.79 0.04 0.86
CA ILE A 67 8.04 -1.22 0.78
C ILE A 67 7.93 -1.90 2.16
N ASN A 68 6.70 -2.28 2.56
CA ASN A 68 6.40 -3.02 3.79
C ASN A 68 6.87 -2.32 5.09
N CYS A 69 6.86 -0.99 5.12
CA CYS A 69 7.29 -0.20 6.27
C CYS A 69 6.16 0.09 7.29
N SER A 70 4.91 -0.25 6.99
CA SER A 70 3.77 0.09 7.86
C SER A 70 2.73 -1.01 7.89
N HIS A 71 2.61 -1.67 9.05
CA HIS A 71 1.65 -2.76 9.26
C HIS A 71 0.21 -2.27 9.47
N PHE A 72 0.04 -1.03 9.92
CA PHE A 72 -1.26 -0.46 10.27
C PHE A 72 -1.60 0.71 9.36
N THR A 73 -2.90 0.86 9.06
CA THR A 73 -3.41 2.02 8.35
C THR A 73 -3.53 3.21 9.29
N THR A 74 -3.25 4.41 8.79
CA THR A 74 -3.51 5.68 9.47
C THR A 74 -4.77 6.37 8.94
N ILE A 75 -5.41 5.81 7.91
CA ILE A 75 -6.63 6.37 7.30
C ILE A 75 -7.75 6.33 8.33
N ALA A 76 -8.10 7.51 8.85
CA ALA A 76 -9.06 7.70 9.93
C ALA A 76 -8.84 6.79 11.15
N GLY A 77 -7.58 6.50 11.47
CA GLY A 77 -7.25 5.91 12.76
C GLY A 77 -7.56 6.94 13.87
N PRO A 78 -8.41 6.62 14.85
CA PRO A 78 -8.61 7.51 15.99
C PRO A 78 -7.28 7.65 16.73
N THR A 79 -6.83 8.89 16.94
CA THR A 79 -5.62 9.15 17.73
C THR A 79 -5.95 9.07 19.22
N ILE A 80 -5.01 8.56 20.02
CA ILE A 80 -5.12 8.48 21.49
C ILE A 80 -4.92 9.89 22.11
N GLY A 81 -5.64 10.89 21.61
CA GLY A 81 -5.76 12.18 22.26
C GLY A 81 -6.80 12.07 23.38
N ASN A 82 -6.60 12.79 24.49
CA ASN A 82 -7.51 12.84 25.65
C ASN A 82 -8.94 13.37 25.34
N LYS A 83 -9.29 13.58 24.07
CA LYS A 83 -10.61 14.02 23.64
C LYS A 83 -11.45 12.78 23.33
N LYS A 84 -12.49 12.57 24.14
CA LYS A 84 -13.57 11.58 23.95
C LYS A 84 -14.42 11.84 22.70
N ASN A 85 -13.83 12.04 21.52
CA ASN A 85 -14.59 11.93 20.29
C ASN A 85 -14.51 10.47 19.86
N GLN A 86 -15.49 9.69 20.31
CA GLN A 86 -15.76 8.31 19.86
C GLN A 86 -16.27 8.27 18.41
N GLU A 87 -15.96 9.29 17.60
CA GLU A 87 -16.52 9.45 16.26
C GLU A 87 -15.44 9.20 15.22
N THR A 88 -15.60 8.14 14.43
CA THR A 88 -14.78 7.89 13.25
C THR A 88 -15.62 8.31 12.04
N TRP A 89 -15.12 9.24 11.22
CA TRP A 89 -15.86 9.78 10.06
C TRP A 89 -17.23 10.43 10.39
N GLY A 90 -17.41 10.98 11.60
CA GLY A 90 -18.69 11.54 12.03
C GLY A 90 -19.73 10.48 12.45
N ILE A 91 -19.31 9.22 12.58
CA ILE A 91 -20.14 8.12 13.09
C ILE A 91 -19.62 7.74 14.47
N LYS A 92 -20.50 7.75 15.48
CA LYS A 92 -20.16 7.24 16.83
C LYS A 92 -19.93 5.73 16.76
N CYS A 93 -18.74 5.32 17.19
CA CYS A 93 -18.33 3.93 17.36
C CYS A 93 -18.66 3.42 18.78
#